data_AF-A0A3E1HFS5-F1
#
_entry.id   AF-A0A3E1HFS5-F1
#
_cell.length_a   1.000
_cell.length_b   1.000
_cell.length_c   1.000
_cell.angle_alpha   90.00
_cell.angle_beta   90.00
_cell.angle_gamma   90.00
#
_symmetry.space_group_name_H-M   'P 1'
#
loop_
_entity.id
_entity.type
_entity.pdbx_description
1 polymer ?
#
loop_
_entity_poly.entity_id
_entity_poly.type
_entity_poly.pdbx_seq_one_letter_code
_entity_poly.pdbx_strand_id
1 'polypeptide(L)'
;MTTSTAGQSANGPTGSGGILVLEEPTVVDALPDGLLPARFNFTDLRILLETPWAVLPGPGRFQYVIFEWHVRGARSVDTPPVELRGPLTDADFPLPMTIPQAFLLSSAIVDLRYRIHNTRPDSPSVDTSSPVTIRIDRDAPGVGSLLAPAIFPIDPITQPYLDANPLVRMEVPEGYLGREVGDKVLMYFSDMNMLPTGLPTLVSPPLTSDSGRIFVDVPNDVFRAYPGALWLFCFYRLEDRAGNVNPTFSLLARVGLATDLPPIQFTRPEFPQALLHPNRFLTCSTQPPIWYGVEVAIPADPNIQHGDLITLRFQGYGQYPDVDPDPNVVETLEHYWDAVADASGYNFWIRDVERVIRPLKINAGGEASYLVSRAGTIIGRSASRFVQFDRVVPTSPPPPNPVYCWEGGNGPEP
;
A
#
# COMPACT_ATOMS: atom_id res chain seq x y z
N MET A 1 -12.69 -2.63 83.73
CA MET A 1 -11.72 -3.15 82.75
C MET A 1 -12.48 -4.14 81.87
N THR A 2 -13.00 -3.75 80.69
CA THR A 2 -12.33 -3.81 79.36
C THR A 2 -11.67 -5.16 79.14
N THR A 3 -12.01 -5.94 78.11
CA THR A 3 -11.84 -5.56 76.69
C THR A 3 -12.79 -6.28 75.74
N SER A 4 -13.26 -5.50 74.76
CA SER A 4 -13.82 -5.86 73.46
C SER A 4 -12.69 -6.22 72.49
N THR A 5 -12.91 -7.16 71.57
CA THR A 5 -12.11 -7.36 70.35
C THR A 5 -12.96 -7.03 69.14
N ALA A 6 -12.56 -5.96 68.45
CA ALA A 6 -13.16 -5.41 67.25
C ALA A 6 -12.73 -6.18 66.00
N GLY A 7 -13.70 -6.50 65.14
CA GLY A 7 -13.46 -6.78 63.72
C GLY A 7 -13.34 -5.45 62.97
N GLN A 8 -12.24 -5.26 62.25
CA GLN A 8 -12.04 -4.11 61.36
C GLN A 8 -12.80 -4.36 60.05
N SER A 9 -13.87 -3.60 59.85
CA SER A 9 -14.48 -3.31 58.56
C SER A 9 -13.68 -2.18 57.90
N ALA A 10 -13.18 -2.41 56.69
CA ALA A 10 -12.56 -1.37 55.88
C ALA A 10 -13.65 -0.43 55.34
N ASN A 11 -13.52 0.85 55.66
CA ASN A 11 -14.43 1.92 55.27
C ASN A 11 -14.28 2.27 53.78
N GLY A 12 -15.34 2.04 52.99
CA GLY A 12 -15.59 2.85 51.80
C GLY A 12 -16.10 4.25 52.20
N PRO A 13 -15.93 5.29 51.37
CA PRO A 13 -16.40 6.64 51.71
C PRO A 13 -17.94 6.67 51.68
N THR A 14 -18.54 6.83 52.85
CA THR A 14 -19.97 7.11 53.01
C THR A 14 -20.24 8.59 52.74
N GLY A 15 -20.71 8.92 51.54
CA GLY A 15 -21.35 10.18 51.23
C GLY A 15 -22.87 10.10 51.45
N SER A 16 -23.43 11.04 52.20
CA SER A 16 -24.87 11.18 52.45
C SER A 16 -25.63 11.47 51.15
N GLY A 17 -26.58 10.60 50.78
CA GLY A 17 -27.66 10.91 49.82
C GLY A 17 -27.28 11.10 48.35
N GLY A 18 -26.11 10.64 47.91
CA GLY A 18 -25.66 10.73 46.51
C GLY A 18 -26.03 9.50 45.70
N ILE A 19 -26.56 9.69 44.48
CA ILE A 19 -26.66 8.64 43.46
C ILE A 19 -25.25 8.11 43.24
N LEU A 20 -25.04 6.79 43.41
CA LEU A 20 -23.76 6.15 43.13
C LEU A 20 -23.57 6.16 41.61
N VAL A 21 -22.84 7.13 41.07
CA VAL A 21 -22.53 7.19 39.64
C VAL A 21 -21.37 6.25 39.39
N LEU A 22 -21.55 5.28 38.50
CA LEU A 22 -20.47 4.36 38.13
C LEU A 22 -19.44 5.09 37.26
N GLU A 23 -18.18 4.66 37.31
CA GLU A 23 -17.14 5.21 36.45
C GLU A 23 -17.44 4.94 34.97
N GLU A 24 -16.96 5.81 34.09
CA GLU A 24 -17.16 5.69 32.65
C GLU A 24 -16.51 4.40 32.09
N PRO A 25 -17.08 3.80 31.03
CA PRO A 25 -16.45 2.66 30.38
C PRO A 25 -15.19 3.11 29.62
N THR A 26 -14.17 2.26 29.61
CA THR A 26 -12.94 2.50 28.82
C THR A 26 -13.10 1.89 27.42
N VAL A 27 -12.92 2.71 26.38
CA VAL A 27 -12.95 2.26 24.98
C VAL A 27 -11.54 1.93 24.54
N VAL A 28 -11.23 0.64 24.41
CA VAL A 28 -9.86 0.12 24.30
C VAL A 28 -9.11 0.68 23.08
N ASP A 29 -9.81 0.84 21.96
CA ASP A 29 -9.23 1.16 20.66
C ASP A 29 -9.29 2.63 20.29
N ALA A 30 -9.92 3.46 21.13
CA ALA A 30 -10.04 4.90 20.88
C ALA A 30 -8.75 5.65 21.22
N LEU A 31 -8.47 6.70 20.46
CA LEU A 31 -7.44 7.69 20.79
C LEU A 31 -7.84 8.49 22.04
N PRO A 32 -6.90 9.21 22.69
CA PRO A 32 -7.18 9.93 23.93
C PRO A 32 -8.32 10.96 23.88
N ASP A 33 -8.67 11.46 22.69
CA ASP A 33 -9.79 12.38 22.46
C ASP A 33 -11.08 11.68 22.01
N GLY A 34 -11.12 10.34 22.12
CA GLY A 34 -12.28 9.51 21.78
C GLY A 34 -12.39 9.14 20.29
N LEU A 35 -11.47 9.59 19.42
CA LEU A 35 -11.49 9.22 18.00
C LEU A 35 -11.18 7.73 17.82
N LEU A 36 -12.10 6.99 17.19
CA LEU A 36 -11.90 5.59 16.85
C LEU A 36 -11.18 5.47 15.50
N PRO A 37 -9.99 4.84 15.42
CA PRO A 37 -9.32 4.60 14.16
C PRO A 37 -10.15 3.74 13.20
N ALA A 38 -10.17 4.11 11.93
CA ALA A 38 -11.04 3.55 10.89
C ALA A 38 -10.91 2.04 10.71
N ARG A 39 -9.73 1.46 11.00
CA ARG A 39 -9.50 0.01 10.98
C ARG A 39 -10.42 -0.78 11.93
N PHE A 40 -10.94 -0.15 12.99
CA PHE A 40 -11.82 -0.77 13.98
C PHE A 40 -13.31 -0.63 13.63
N ASN A 41 -13.65 0.11 12.57
CA ASN A 41 -15.03 0.31 12.12
C ASN A 41 -15.70 -0.95 11.55
N PHE A 42 -14.97 -2.07 11.43
CA PHE A 42 -15.41 -3.36 10.88
C PHE A 42 -15.28 -4.51 11.89
N THR A 43 -15.07 -4.17 13.16
CA THR A 43 -14.95 -5.12 14.27
C THR A 43 -15.81 -4.66 15.43
N ASP A 44 -16.21 -5.58 16.31
CA ASP A 44 -16.93 -5.21 17.51
C ASP A 44 -16.07 -4.27 18.38
N LEU A 45 -16.70 -3.22 18.91
CA LEU A 45 -16.03 -2.23 19.74
C LEU A 45 -15.69 -2.86 21.09
N ARG A 46 -14.42 -2.86 21.46
CA ARG A 46 -13.94 -3.42 22.73
C ARG A 46 -14.04 -2.39 23.85
N ILE A 47 -14.66 -2.81 24.94
CA ILE A 47 -14.91 -1.99 26.13
C ILE A 47 -14.33 -2.70 27.35
N LEU A 48 -13.80 -1.93 28.29
CA LEU A 48 -13.44 -2.40 29.63
C LEU A 48 -14.27 -1.65 30.67
N LEU A 49 -14.85 -2.39 31.60
CA LEU A 49 -15.40 -1.83 32.83
C LEU A 49 -14.31 -1.97 33.89
N GLU A 50 -13.70 -0.86 34.28
CA GLU A 50 -12.46 -0.86 35.08
C GLU A 50 -12.70 -1.19 36.55
N THR A 51 -13.81 -0.73 37.11
CA THR A 51 -14.08 -0.78 38.54
C THR A 51 -15.31 -1.61 38.88
N PRO A 52 -15.26 -2.46 39.93
CA PRO A 52 -16.44 -3.14 40.44
C PRO A 52 -17.47 -2.13 40.99
N TRP A 53 -18.76 -2.42 40.79
CA TRP A 53 -19.85 -1.66 41.40
C TRP A 53 -20.24 -2.23 42.77
N ALA A 54 -21.05 -1.48 43.53
CA ALA A 54 -21.28 -1.74 44.96
C ALA A 54 -21.83 -3.14 45.30
N VAL A 55 -22.59 -3.76 44.40
CA VAL A 55 -23.20 -5.09 44.62
C VAL A 55 -23.03 -5.96 43.38
N LEU A 56 -22.04 -6.86 43.41
CA LEU A 56 -21.78 -7.84 42.36
C LEU A 56 -22.70 -9.07 42.48
N PRO A 57 -23.00 -9.79 41.37
CA PRO A 57 -23.82 -11.00 41.42
C PRO A 57 -23.09 -12.11 42.19
N GLY A 58 -23.68 -12.58 43.29
CA GLY A 58 -23.21 -13.77 44.01
C GLY A 58 -23.53 -15.10 43.30
N PRO A 59 -23.14 -16.25 43.89
CA PRO A 59 -23.39 -17.57 43.29
C PRO A 59 -24.87 -17.79 42.94
N GLY A 60 -25.14 -18.18 41.68
CA GLY A 60 -26.50 -18.43 41.19
C GLY A 60 -27.35 -17.16 40.97
N ARG A 61 -26.76 -15.97 41.13
CA ARG A 61 -27.36 -14.68 40.74
C ARG A 61 -26.83 -14.24 39.40
N PHE A 62 -27.61 -13.41 38.72
CA PHE A 62 -27.27 -12.84 37.44
C PHE A 62 -27.63 -11.35 37.45
N GLN A 63 -26.83 -10.57 36.74
CA GLN A 63 -27.08 -9.17 36.44
C GLN A 63 -26.95 -8.96 34.93
N TYR A 64 -27.44 -7.84 34.42
CA TYR A 64 -27.29 -7.50 33.01
C TYR A 64 -26.59 -6.16 32.87
N VAL A 65 -25.62 -6.10 31.96
CA VAL A 65 -25.02 -4.85 31.48
C VAL A 65 -25.68 -4.49 30.17
N ILE A 66 -26.20 -3.28 30.08
CA ILE A 66 -26.75 -2.71 28.84
C ILE A 66 -26.03 -1.40 28.59
N PHE A 67 -25.45 -1.25 27.40
CA PHE A 67 -24.89 0.02 26.98
C PHE A 67 -25.97 0.89 26.36
N GLU A 68 -26.05 2.14 26.81
CA GLU A 68 -26.85 3.18 26.18
C GLU A 68 -25.99 3.88 25.12
N TRP A 69 -26.36 3.68 23.85
CA TRP A 69 -25.72 4.30 22.69
C TRP A 69 -26.43 5.60 22.32
N HIS A 70 -25.89 6.74 22.76
CA HIS A 70 -26.47 8.05 22.46
C HIS A 70 -25.69 8.78 21.38
N VAL A 71 -26.15 8.70 20.13
CA VAL A 71 -25.65 9.57 19.06
C VAL A 71 -26.16 10.99 19.31
N ARG A 72 -25.26 11.98 19.38
CA ARG A 72 -25.64 13.39 19.62
C ARG A 72 -26.60 13.88 18.52
N GLY A 73 -27.75 14.41 18.94
CA GLY A 73 -28.81 14.86 18.03
C GLY A 73 -29.80 13.77 17.59
N ALA A 74 -29.63 12.53 18.08
CA ALA A 74 -30.57 11.43 17.88
C ALA A 74 -31.12 10.92 19.23
N ARG A 75 -32.06 9.98 19.15
CA ARG A 75 -32.57 9.27 20.32
C ARG A 75 -31.57 8.17 20.72
N SER A 76 -31.36 7.97 22.02
CA SER A 76 -30.56 6.85 22.53
C SER A 76 -31.13 5.50 22.08
N VAL A 77 -30.24 4.55 21.82
CA VAL A 77 -30.55 3.16 21.52
C VAL A 77 -29.78 2.27 22.48
N ASP A 78 -30.42 1.21 22.97
CA ASP A 78 -29.76 0.25 23.84
C ASP A 78 -29.08 -0.87 23.04
N THR A 79 -27.90 -1.28 23.47
CA THR A 79 -27.27 -2.51 22.96
C THR A 79 -28.03 -3.74 23.45
N PRO A 80 -27.85 -4.90 22.80
CA PRO A 80 -28.29 -6.17 23.38
C PRO A 80 -27.74 -6.35 24.82
N PRO A 81 -28.56 -6.85 25.76
CA PRO A 81 -28.11 -7.06 27.14
C PRO A 81 -27.04 -8.14 27.23
N VAL A 82 -26.00 -7.89 28.02
CA VAL A 82 -24.98 -8.88 28.35
C VAL A 82 -25.27 -9.45 29.74
N GLU A 83 -25.53 -10.75 29.82
CA GLU A 83 -25.77 -11.44 31.09
C GLU A 83 -24.44 -11.73 31.82
N LEU A 84 -24.32 -11.24 33.05
CA LEU A 84 -23.23 -11.53 33.95
C LEU A 84 -23.68 -12.56 34.99
N ARG A 85 -23.06 -13.74 34.95
CA ARG A 85 -23.35 -14.84 35.88
C ARG A 85 -22.39 -14.80 37.06
N GLY A 86 -22.94 -14.79 38.27
CA GLY A 86 -22.16 -14.83 39.49
C GLY A 86 -21.58 -16.22 39.82
N PRO A 87 -20.58 -16.30 40.71
CA PRO A 87 -20.02 -15.18 41.46
C PRO A 87 -19.08 -14.31 40.63
N LEU A 88 -19.28 -13.00 40.67
CA LEU A 88 -18.31 -12.02 40.19
C LEU A 88 -17.66 -11.35 41.40
N THR A 89 -16.36 -11.11 41.33
CA THR A 89 -15.52 -10.54 42.39
C THR A 89 -14.68 -9.40 41.85
N ASP A 90 -14.11 -8.59 42.74
CA ASP A 90 -13.22 -7.48 42.35
C ASP A 90 -12.00 -7.95 41.51
N ALA A 91 -11.59 -9.21 41.66
CA ALA A 91 -10.47 -9.80 40.90
C ALA A 91 -10.79 -10.08 39.42
N ASP A 92 -12.07 -10.03 39.04
CA ASP A 92 -12.51 -10.23 37.66
C ASP A 92 -12.46 -8.94 36.82
N PHE A 93 -12.08 -7.81 37.44
CA PHE A 93 -11.95 -6.51 36.79
C PHE A 93 -10.50 -6.23 36.36
N PRO A 94 -10.27 -5.56 35.21
CA PRO A 94 -11.27 -4.95 34.33
C PRO A 94 -12.07 -5.98 33.54
N LEU A 95 -13.39 -5.80 33.49
CA LEU A 95 -14.31 -6.73 32.86
C LEU A 95 -14.43 -6.43 31.35
N PRO A 96 -13.99 -7.34 30.46
CA PRO A 96 -14.07 -7.11 29.03
C PRO A 96 -15.50 -7.27 28.49
N MET A 97 -15.89 -6.31 27.67
CA MET A 97 -17.20 -6.23 27.02
C MET A 97 -17.04 -5.85 25.56
N THR A 98 -18.07 -6.11 24.76
CA THR A 98 -18.10 -5.76 23.34
C THR A 98 -19.42 -5.12 22.94
N ILE A 99 -19.36 -4.09 22.10
CA ILE A 99 -20.54 -3.53 21.42
C ILE A 99 -20.49 -3.97 19.95
N PRO A 100 -21.57 -4.54 19.38
CA PRO A 100 -21.56 -5.04 18.01
C PRO A 100 -21.18 -3.97 16.99
N GLN A 101 -20.41 -4.34 15.95
CA GLN A 101 -19.99 -3.44 14.88
C GLN A 101 -21.16 -2.73 14.15
N ALA A 102 -22.38 -3.27 14.26
CA ALA A 102 -23.59 -2.66 13.69
C ALA A 102 -23.89 -1.25 14.25
N PHE A 103 -23.33 -0.89 15.40
CA PHE A 103 -23.42 0.46 15.97
C PHE A 103 -22.40 1.45 15.35
N LEU A 104 -21.42 0.96 14.60
CA LEU A 104 -20.32 1.75 14.03
C LEU A 104 -20.51 2.07 12.53
N LEU A 105 -21.71 1.88 11.99
CA LEU A 105 -21.97 1.95 10.54
C LEU A 105 -21.98 3.36 9.95
N SER A 106 -22.06 4.39 10.79
CA SER A 106 -22.15 5.80 10.38
C SER A 106 -21.17 6.67 11.16
N SER A 107 -20.63 7.71 10.50
CA SER A 107 -19.91 8.78 11.19
C SER A 107 -20.82 9.43 12.25
N ALA A 108 -20.34 9.56 13.48
CA ALA A 108 -21.12 10.03 14.61
C ALA A 108 -20.25 10.46 15.79
N ILE A 109 -20.77 11.37 16.61
CA ILE A 109 -20.27 11.60 17.97
C ILE A 109 -21.27 10.93 18.93
N VAL A 110 -20.76 9.99 19.73
CA VAL A 110 -21.55 9.12 20.59
C VAL A 110 -21.15 9.36 22.04
N ASP A 111 -22.14 9.62 22.89
CA ASP A 111 -21.96 9.59 24.34
C ASP A 111 -22.39 8.20 24.83
N LEU A 112 -21.43 7.37 25.23
CA LEU A 112 -21.64 5.98 25.62
C LEU A 112 -21.73 5.86 27.15
N ARG A 113 -22.79 5.23 27.64
CA ARG A 113 -22.95 4.87 29.07
C ARG A 113 -23.23 3.38 29.18
N TYR A 114 -23.05 2.82 30.37
CA TYR A 114 -23.60 1.51 30.71
C TYR A 114 -24.52 1.58 31.91
N ARG A 115 -25.45 0.62 31.97
CA ARG A 115 -26.42 0.45 33.03
C ARG A 115 -26.35 -0.97 33.57
N ILE A 116 -26.41 -1.09 34.90
CA ILE A 116 -26.46 -2.37 35.61
C ILE A 116 -27.90 -2.67 36.01
N HIS A 117 -28.41 -3.82 35.59
CA HIS A 117 -29.75 -4.29 35.92
C HIS A 117 -29.67 -5.56 36.79
N ASN A 118 -30.32 -5.53 37.95
CA ASN A 118 -30.10 -6.54 39.00
C ASN A 118 -30.80 -7.90 38.81
N THR A 119 -31.85 -7.98 37.98
CA THR A 119 -32.68 -9.19 37.88
C THR A 119 -33.19 -9.49 36.47
N ARG A 120 -33.43 -8.45 35.67
CA ARG A 120 -33.95 -8.57 34.31
C ARG A 120 -33.53 -7.36 33.49
N PRO A 121 -33.32 -7.51 32.16
CA PRO A 121 -32.90 -6.41 31.29
C PRO A 121 -33.83 -5.17 31.31
N ASP A 122 -35.11 -5.35 31.64
CA ASP A 122 -36.13 -4.29 31.71
C ASP A 122 -36.36 -3.76 33.15
N SER A 123 -35.46 -4.06 34.09
CA SER A 123 -35.58 -3.54 35.47
C SER A 123 -35.61 -2.01 35.48
N PRO A 124 -36.61 -1.37 36.13
CA PRO A 124 -36.69 0.09 36.20
C PRO A 124 -35.67 0.70 37.16
N SER A 125 -35.14 -0.10 38.10
CA SER A 125 -34.05 0.30 38.99
C SER A 125 -32.74 -0.12 38.35
N VAL A 126 -31.89 0.86 38.06
CA VAL A 126 -30.61 0.70 37.38
C VAL A 126 -29.56 1.61 38.01
N ASP A 127 -28.32 1.14 38.06
CA ASP A 127 -27.16 1.99 38.33
C ASP A 127 -26.55 2.38 36.97
N THR A 128 -26.20 3.66 36.79
CA THR A 128 -25.76 4.21 35.51
C THR A 128 -24.36 4.82 35.63
N SER A 129 -23.55 4.64 34.60
CA SER A 129 -22.21 5.23 34.53
C SER A 129 -22.20 6.69 34.08
N SER A 130 -21.08 7.36 34.35
CA SER A 130 -20.67 8.54 33.59
C SER A 130 -20.53 8.19 32.10
N PRO A 131 -20.82 9.13 31.18
CA PRO A 131 -20.62 8.93 29.76
C PRO A 131 -19.15 9.11 29.34
N VAL A 132 -18.69 8.26 28.43
CA VAL A 132 -17.48 8.50 27.63
C VAL A 132 -17.87 8.95 26.22
N THR A 133 -17.16 9.92 25.64
CA THR A 133 -17.42 10.36 24.26
C THR A 133 -16.56 9.58 23.27
N ILE A 134 -17.20 9.07 22.22
CA ILE A 134 -16.57 8.37 21.09
C ILE A 134 -16.84 9.18 19.82
N ARG A 135 -15.81 9.39 19.00
CA ARG A 135 -15.94 9.98 17.67
C ARG A 135 -15.69 8.88 16.64
N ILE A 136 -16.70 8.56 15.86
CA ILE A 136 -16.64 7.62 14.74
C ILE A 136 -16.57 8.46 13.48
N ASP A 137 -15.49 8.29 12.73
CA ASP A 137 -15.30 8.96 11.45
C ASP A 137 -15.12 7.91 10.35
N ARG A 138 -15.99 7.99 9.34
CA ARG A 138 -15.98 7.12 8.17
C ARG A 138 -15.80 7.90 6.87
N ASP A 139 -15.75 9.23 6.95
CA ASP A 139 -15.78 10.10 5.79
C ASP A 139 -14.36 10.50 5.44
N ALA A 140 -13.84 9.92 4.36
CA ALA A 140 -12.50 10.29 3.90
C ALA A 140 -12.43 11.78 3.48
N PRO A 141 -11.28 12.44 3.67
CA PRO A 141 -11.11 13.83 3.28
C PRO A 141 -11.42 14.07 1.80
N GLY A 142 -12.03 15.21 1.50
CA GLY A 142 -12.54 15.58 0.18
C GLY A 142 -13.90 14.96 -0.15
N VAL A 143 -14.40 14.01 0.64
CA VAL A 143 -15.74 13.39 0.53
C VAL A 143 -16.02 12.86 -0.89
N GLY A 144 -15.00 12.25 -1.52
CA GLY A 144 -15.09 11.72 -2.88
C GLY A 144 -15.08 12.77 -4.01
N SER A 145 -14.82 14.05 -3.69
CA SER A 145 -14.63 15.09 -4.69
C SER A 145 -13.34 14.87 -5.48
N LEU A 146 -13.35 15.25 -6.76
CA LEU A 146 -12.16 15.28 -7.59
C LEU A 146 -11.23 16.41 -7.14
N LEU A 147 -10.04 16.06 -6.66
CA LEU A 147 -9.08 17.02 -6.13
C LEU A 147 -8.26 17.66 -7.25
N ALA A 148 -8.00 18.97 -7.14
CA ALA A 148 -7.16 19.71 -8.08
C ALA A 148 -5.70 19.21 -8.08
N PRO A 149 -4.92 19.37 -9.17
CA PRO A 149 -3.55 18.87 -9.23
C PRO A 149 -2.64 19.64 -8.27
N ALA A 150 -1.63 18.97 -7.71
CA ALA A 150 -0.61 19.65 -6.93
C ALA A 150 0.17 20.68 -7.78
N ILE A 151 0.68 21.72 -7.15
CA ILE A 151 1.41 22.80 -7.81
C ILE A 151 2.89 22.67 -7.46
N PHE A 152 3.72 22.49 -8.49
CA PHE A 152 5.17 22.58 -8.36
C PHE A 152 5.59 24.05 -8.23
N PRO A 153 6.64 24.35 -7.44
CA PRO A 153 7.03 25.75 -7.18
C PRO A 153 7.66 26.44 -8.40
N ILE A 154 8.30 25.67 -9.29
CA ILE A 154 8.89 26.14 -10.54
C ILE A 154 8.70 25.07 -11.64
N ASP A 155 8.78 25.48 -12.89
CA ASP A 155 8.81 24.61 -14.06
C ASP A 155 9.82 25.17 -15.09
N PRO A 156 10.91 24.45 -15.44
CA PRO A 156 11.29 23.12 -14.93
C PRO A 156 11.94 23.17 -13.53
N ILE A 157 11.91 22.05 -12.82
CA ILE A 157 12.76 21.82 -11.66
C ILE A 157 14.18 21.49 -12.14
N THR A 158 15.15 22.31 -11.73
CA THR A 158 16.54 22.23 -12.19
C THR A 158 17.49 21.74 -11.11
N GLN A 159 18.67 21.21 -11.49
CA GLN A 159 19.68 20.81 -10.51
C GLN A 159 20.10 21.95 -9.56
N PRO A 160 20.40 23.18 -10.04
CA PRO A 160 20.74 24.29 -9.15
C PRO A 160 19.61 24.64 -8.18
N TYR A 161 18.36 24.50 -8.60
CA TYR A 161 17.21 24.70 -7.71
C TYR A 161 17.17 23.65 -6.61
N LEU A 162 17.35 22.36 -6.95
CA LEU A 162 17.37 21.27 -5.98
C LEU A 162 18.55 21.38 -5.00
N ASP A 163 19.71 21.85 -5.46
CA ASP A 163 20.88 22.08 -4.60
C ASP A 163 20.63 23.21 -3.59
N ALA A 164 19.93 24.26 -4.01
CA ALA A 164 19.59 25.40 -3.15
C ALA A 164 18.39 25.11 -2.22
N ASN A 165 17.52 24.17 -2.57
CA ASN A 165 16.28 23.86 -1.87
C ASN A 165 16.24 22.38 -1.48
N PRO A 166 16.77 22.00 -0.30
CA PRO A 166 16.75 20.61 0.17
C PRO A 166 15.33 20.08 0.36
N LEU A 167 14.38 20.98 0.62
CA LEU A 167 12.95 20.70 0.70
C LEU A 167 12.24 21.57 -0.34
N VAL A 168 11.68 20.93 -1.36
CA VAL A 168 10.90 21.55 -2.43
C VAL A 168 9.46 21.72 -1.94
N ARG A 169 9.05 22.96 -1.75
CA ARG A 169 7.73 23.30 -1.22
C ARG A 169 6.67 23.24 -2.31
N MET A 170 5.94 22.12 -2.39
CA MET A 170 4.80 21.94 -3.29
C MET A 170 3.50 22.39 -2.61
N GLU A 171 2.52 22.86 -3.38
CA GLU A 171 1.22 23.30 -2.87
C GLU A 171 0.11 22.31 -3.26
N VAL A 172 -0.78 22.04 -2.31
CA VAL A 172 -2.07 21.39 -2.57
C VAL A 172 -3.12 22.51 -2.65
N PRO A 173 -3.64 22.85 -3.84
CA PRO A 173 -4.49 24.02 -4.03
C PRO A 173 -5.91 23.85 -3.49
N GLU A 174 -6.62 24.97 -3.41
CA GLU A 174 -8.08 25.08 -3.18
C GLU A 174 -8.64 24.53 -1.86
N GLY A 175 -7.82 23.85 -1.05
CA GLY A 175 -8.29 23.12 0.11
C GLY A 175 -9.19 21.95 -0.30
N TYR A 176 -9.88 21.34 0.68
CA TYR A 176 -10.80 20.24 0.42
C TYR A 176 -11.87 20.16 1.53
N LEU A 177 -13.00 19.53 1.21
CA LEU A 177 -14.09 19.31 2.16
C LEU A 177 -13.68 18.32 3.25
N GLY A 178 -14.11 18.55 4.48
CA GLY A 178 -13.75 17.68 5.61
C GLY A 178 -12.28 17.78 6.02
N ARG A 179 -11.62 18.91 5.73
CA ARG A 179 -10.27 19.17 6.23
C ARG A 179 -10.26 19.34 7.74
N GLU A 180 -9.42 18.57 8.42
CA GLU A 180 -9.18 18.69 9.85
C GLU A 180 -7.68 18.74 10.19
N VAL A 181 -7.38 19.18 11.41
CA VAL A 181 -6.03 19.05 11.98
C VAL A 181 -5.73 17.56 12.16
N GLY A 182 -4.58 17.11 11.64
CA GLY A 182 -4.17 15.72 11.69
C GLY A 182 -4.21 14.99 10.34
N ASP A 183 -4.88 15.56 9.34
CA ASP A 183 -4.90 15.00 7.98
C ASP A 183 -3.49 14.94 7.38
N LYS A 184 -3.28 14.05 6.41
CA LYS A 184 -2.01 13.91 5.69
C LYS A 184 -2.24 13.91 4.19
N VAL A 185 -1.21 14.35 3.47
CA VAL A 185 -1.14 14.29 2.01
C VAL A 185 -0.23 13.14 1.61
N LEU A 186 -0.77 12.20 0.84
CA LEU A 186 -0.05 11.04 0.30
C LEU A 186 0.30 11.37 -1.15
N MET A 187 1.57 11.66 -1.44
CA MET A 187 2.04 12.05 -2.77
C MET A 187 2.71 10.88 -3.50
N TYR A 188 2.45 10.79 -4.80
CA TYR A 188 2.92 9.74 -5.69
C TYR A 188 3.61 10.38 -6.87
N PHE A 189 4.91 10.14 -7.04
CA PHE A 189 5.71 10.65 -8.14
C PHE A 189 6.04 9.55 -9.15
N SER A 190 6.13 9.92 -10.43
CA SER A 190 6.48 9.02 -11.52
C SER A 190 7.02 9.78 -12.72
N ASP A 191 7.91 9.18 -13.50
CA ASP A 191 8.35 9.68 -14.81
C ASP A 191 7.39 9.28 -15.95
N MET A 192 6.35 8.49 -15.63
CA MET A 192 5.29 8.09 -16.55
C MET A 192 3.96 8.77 -16.22
N ASN A 193 3.24 9.17 -17.27
CA ASN A 193 1.87 9.68 -17.15
C ASN A 193 0.87 8.51 -16.97
N MET A 194 0.91 7.87 -15.81
CA MET A 194 0.02 6.75 -15.47
C MET A 194 -0.42 6.84 -14.01
N LEU A 195 -1.60 6.27 -13.71
CA LEU A 195 -2.09 6.22 -12.34
C LEU A 195 -1.16 5.37 -11.45
N PRO A 196 -0.89 5.80 -10.20
CA PRO A 196 -0.07 5.02 -9.28
C PRO A 196 -0.73 3.71 -8.89
N THR A 197 0.06 2.64 -8.77
CA THR A 197 -0.38 1.30 -8.31
C THR A 197 0.26 0.87 -6.99
N GLY A 198 1.28 1.59 -6.52
CA GLY A 198 2.05 1.28 -5.31
C GLY A 198 1.72 2.17 -4.11
N LEU A 199 2.59 2.10 -3.10
CA LEU A 199 2.57 2.99 -1.94
C LEU A 199 2.93 4.44 -2.33
N PRO A 200 2.53 5.45 -1.54
CA PRO A 200 2.96 6.82 -1.77
C PRO A 200 4.48 6.95 -1.69
N THR A 201 5.05 7.75 -2.59
CA THR A 201 6.47 8.13 -2.58
C THR A 201 6.78 8.97 -1.33
N LEU A 202 5.85 9.82 -0.91
CA LEU A 202 5.97 10.67 0.27
C LEU A 202 4.63 10.78 0.99
N VAL A 203 4.65 10.72 2.32
CA VAL A 203 3.51 11.08 3.17
C VAL A 203 3.88 12.32 3.97
N SER A 204 3.07 13.37 3.89
CA SER A 204 3.32 14.60 4.64
C SER A 204 3.21 14.36 6.15
N PRO A 205 3.85 15.20 6.97
CA PRO A 205 3.45 15.34 8.37
C PRO A 205 1.95 15.66 8.49
N PRO A 206 1.32 15.35 9.64
CA PRO A 206 -0.05 15.75 9.90
C PRO A 206 -0.24 17.26 9.78
N LEU A 207 -1.31 17.70 9.12
CA LEU A 207 -1.64 19.11 8.97
C LEU A 207 -1.89 19.73 10.35
N THR A 208 -1.31 20.90 10.58
CA THR A 208 -1.44 21.64 11.85
C THR A 208 -2.58 22.66 11.84
N SER A 209 -3.30 22.79 10.72
CA SER A 209 -4.38 23.75 10.52
C SER A 209 -5.45 23.16 9.62
N ASP A 210 -6.72 23.43 9.95
CA ASP A 210 -7.91 23.10 9.16
C ASP A 210 -8.20 24.13 8.04
N SER A 211 -7.41 25.20 7.96
CA SER A 211 -7.63 26.33 7.07
C SER A 211 -6.33 26.89 6.48
N GLY A 212 -6.46 27.74 5.46
CA GLY A 212 -5.33 28.36 4.75
C GLY A 212 -4.68 27.46 3.69
N ARG A 213 -3.53 27.88 3.18
CA ARG A 213 -2.80 27.15 2.13
C ARG A 213 -2.12 25.89 2.69
N ILE A 214 -2.11 24.83 1.90
CA ILE A 214 -1.48 23.56 2.26
C ILE A 214 -0.19 23.44 1.46
N PHE A 215 0.92 23.25 2.19
CA PHE A 215 2.21 23.02 1.58
C PHE A 215 2.77 21.68 2.05
N VAL A 216 3.35 20.95 1.12
CA VAL A 216 4.09 19.73 1.38
C VAL A 216 5.55 19.98 1.03
N ASP A 217 6.42 19.85 2.02
CA ASP A 217 7.86 19.96 1.85
C ASP A 217 8.38 18.61 1.33
N VAL A 218 8.64 18.55 0.02
CA VAL A 218 9.10 17.34 -0.67
C VAL A 218 10.63 17.33 -0.70
N PRO A 219 11.28 16.33 -0.09
CA PRO A 219 12.73 16.19 -0.14
C PRO A 219 13.30 16.20 -1.57
N ASN A 220 14.44 16.86 -1.79
CA ASN A 220 15.02 17.02 -3.13
C ASN A 220 15.52 15.71 -3.75
N ASP A 221 15.77 14.68 -2.94
CA ASP A 221 16.10 13.33 -3.34
C ASP A 221 14.94 12.66 -4.09
N VAL A 222 13.68 12.99 -3.79
CA VAL A 222 12.51 12.55 -4.57
C VAL A 222 12.60 12.99 -6.02
N PHE A 223 13.13 14.18 -6.30
CA PHE A 223 13.29 14.66 -7.67
C PHE A 223 14.56 14.09 -8.32
N ARG A 224 15.64 13.95 -7.54
CA ARG A 224 16.89 13.30 -7.99
C ARG A 224 16.72 11.79 -8.23
N ALA A 225 15.65 11.21 -7.69
CA ALA A 225 15.22 9.84 -7.90
C ALA A 225 14.66 9.58 -9.31
N TYR A 226 14.74 10.55 -10.24
CA TYR A 226 14.37 10.37 -11.64
C TYR A 226 15.44 10.95 -12.59
N PRO A 227 16.69 10.46 -12.54
CA PRO A 227 17.77 10.98 -13.38
C PRO A 227 17.43 10.79 -14.87
N GLY A 228 17.55 11.86 -15.66
CA GLY A 228 17.28 11.82 -17.10
C GLY A 228 15.81 11.82 -17.52
N ALA A 229 14.85 11.85 -16.58
CA ALA A 229 13.45 12.07 -16.92
C ALA A 229 13.25 13.51 -17.44
N LEU A 230 12.51 13.66 -18.54
CA LEU A 230 12.16 14.99 -19.08
C LEU A 230 10.99 15.63 -18.34
N TRP A 231 10.10 14.79 -17.81
CA TRP A 231 8.89 15.19 -17.11
C TRP A 231 8.76 14.37 -15.84
N LEU A 232 8.27 15.01 -14.79
CA LEU A 232 7.84 14.36 -13.57
C LEU A 232 6.34 14.61 -13.37
N PHE A 233 5.63 13.54 -13.06
CA PHE A 233 4.19 13.49 -12.85
C PHE A 233 3.90 13.26 -11.37
N CYS A 234 2.90 13.96 -10.83
CA CYS A 234 2.50 13.83 -9.44
C CYS A 234 0.98 13.69 -9.30
N PHE A 235 0.57 12.67 -8.55
CA PHE A 235 -0.77 12.52 -8.01
C PHE A 235 -0.72 12.62 -6.49
N TYR A 236 -1.83 12.97 -5.85
CA TYR A 236 -1.94 12.81 -4.40
C TYR A 236 -3.31 12.26 -3.97
N ARG A 237 -3.34 11.74 -2.75
CA ARG A 237 -4.54 11.38 -1.98
C ARG A 237 -4.45 12.00 -0.59
N LEU A 238 -5.56 12.03 0.11
CA LEU A 238 -5.67 12.57 1.45
C LEU A 238 -6.07 11.45 2.41
N GLU A 239 -5.49 11.46 3.60
CA GLU A 239 -5.78 10.55 4.71
C GLU A 239 -6.14 11.38 5.94
N ASP A 240 -7.26 11.09 6.60
CA ASP A 240 -7.60 11.74 7.86
C ASP A 240 -6.86 11.13 9.06
N ARG A 241 -7.09 11.69 10.25
CA ARG A 241 -6.52 11.15 11.49
C ARG A 241 -7.07 9.77 11.88
N ALA A 242 -8.27 9.41 11.45
CA ALA A 242 -8.83 8.08 11.68
C ALA A 242 -8.19 7.01 10.76
N GLY A 243 -7.59 7.43 9.64
CA GLY A 243 -7.00 6.58 8.61
C GLY A 243 -7.92 6.32 7.41
N ASN A 244 -9.00 7.08 7.22
CA ASN A 244 -9.79 7.00 5.99
C ASN A 244 -9.04 7.73 4.86
N VAL A 245 -8.85 7.04 3.74
CA VAL A 245 -8.15 7.58 2.57
C VAL A 245 -9.14 7.89 1.46
N ASN A 246 -9.05 9.08 0.86
CA ASN A 246 -9.91 9.46 -0.27
C ASN A 246 -9.80 8.41 -1.38
N PRO A 247 -10.89 7.80 -1.89
CA PRO A 247 -10.82 6.67 -2.81
C PRO A 247 -10.22 7.00 -4.19
N THR A 248 -10.21 8.28 -4.58
CA THR A 248 -9.75 8.76 -5.88
C THR A 248 -8.45 9.53 -5.76
N PHE A 249 -7.60 9.44 -6.78
CA PHE A 249 -6.44 10.32 -6.91
C PHE A 249 -6.88 11.72 -7.32
N SER A 250 -6.05 12.71 -7.00
CA SER A 250 -6.15 14.05 -7.57
C SER A 250 -6.08 14.02 -9.11
N LEU A 251 -6.38 15.17 -9.73
CA LEU A 251 -5.93 15.44 -11.08
C LEU A 251 -4.40 15.41 -11.16
N LEU A 252 -3.90 15.14 -12.36
CA LEU A 252 -2.47 15.00 -12.64
C LEU A 252 -1.75 16.35 -12.59
N ALA A 253 -0.71 16.45 -11.76
CA ALA A 253 0.30 17.50 -11.85
C ALA A 253 1.47 17.06 -12.73
N ARG A 254 2.07 17.99 -13.48
CA ARG A 254 3.25 17.73 -14.33
C ARG A 254 4.24 18.88 -14.21
N VAL A 255 5.54 18.56 -14.22
CA VAL A 255 6.63 19.53 -14.28
C VAL A 255 7.76 19.02 -15.17
N GLY A 256 8.49 19.90 -15.85
CA GLY A 256 9.73 19.53 -16.52
C GLY A 256 10.84 19.26 -15.49
N LEU A 257 11.68 18.27 -15.76
CA LEU A 257 12.84 17.95 -14.92
C LEU A 257 14.13 18.13 -15.72
N ALA A 258 15.03 18.97 -15.20
CA ALA A 258 16.31 19.31 -15.82
C ALA A 258 17.43 19.15 -14.78
N THR A 259 17.69 17.90 -14.39
CA THR A 259 18.76 17.53 -13.47
C THR A 259 20.05 17.20 -14.23
N ASP A 260 21.20 17.55 -13.65
CA ASP A 260 22.53 17.41 -14.30
C ASP A 260 23.07 15.97 -14.23
N LEU A 261 22.30 15.01 -13.73
CA LEU A 261 22.65 13.60 -13.73
C LEU A 261 22.23 12.98 -15.07
N PRO A 262 23.15 12.79 -16.03
CA PRO A 262 22.82 11.99 -17.20
C PRO A 262 22.47 10.58 -16.73
N PRO A 263 21.40 9.96 -17.27
CA PRO A 263 21.10 8.56 -16.97
C PRO A 263 22.31 7.73 -17.39
N ILE A 264 22.74 6.81 -16.51
CA ILE A 264 23.87 5.93 -16.83
C ILE A 264 23.51 5.13 -18.08
N GLN A 265 24.38 5.19 -19.09
CA GLN A 265 24.24 4.33 -20.26
C GLN A 265 24.96 3.03 -19.99
N PHE A 266 24.19 1.99 -19.71
CA PHE A 266 24.72 0.66 -19.48
C PHE A 266 25.11 -0.01 -20.80
N THR A 267 26.05 -0.94 -20.70
CA THR A 267 26.43 -1.78 -21.84
C THR A 267 25.21 -2.54 -22.36
N ARG A 268 25.06 -2.64 -23.69
CA ARG A 268 23.94 -3.40 -24.28
C ARG A 268 23.98 -4.88 -23.84
N PRO A 269 22.83 -5.56 -23.74
CA PRO A 269 22.79 -6.99 -23.47
C PRO A 269 23.40 -7.79 -24.65
N GLU A 270 23.68 -9.06 -24.39
CA GLU A 270 24.20 -10.01 -25.38
C GLU A 270 23.30 -11.23 -25.51
N PHE A 271 23.36 -11.90 -26.66
CA PHE A 271 22.71 -13.18 -26.90
C PHE A 271 23.81 -14.24 -27.06
N PRO A 272 24.27 -14.89 -25.96
CA PRO A 272 25.45 -15.78 -26.01
C PRO A 272 25.27 -16.93 -26.99
N GLN A 273 24.07 -17.53 -27.01
CA GLN A 273 23.70 -18.59 -27.93
C GLN A 273 23.87 -18.23 -29.41
N ALA A 274 23.67 -16.95 -29.77
CA ALA A 274 23.84 -16.50 -31.15
C ALA A 274 25.32 -16.42 -31.55
N LEU A 275 26.22 -16.18 -30.58
CA LEU A 275 27.67 -16.07 -30.84
C LEU A 275 28.28 -17.38 -31.35
N LEU A 276 27.62 -18.51 -31.10
CA LEU A 276 28.04 -19.83 -31.59
C LEU A 276 27.79 -20.02 -33.09
N HIS A 277 26.90 -19.23 -33.69
CA HIS A 277 26.59 -19.30 -35.11
C HIS A 277 27.47 -18.31 -35.92
N PRO A 278 28.05 -18.70 -37.08
CA PRO A 278 28.93 -17.83 -37.87
C PRO A 278 28.36 -16.45 -38.20
N ASN A 279 27.06 -16.38 -38.53
CA ASN A 279 26.39 -15.09 -38.82
C ASN A 279 25.62 -14.50 -37.62
N ARG A 280 25.85 -14.99 -36.40
CA ARG A 280 25.30 -14.43 -35.15
C ARG A 280 23.77 -14.39 -35.05
N PHE A 281 23.10 -15.43 -35.53
CA PHE A 281 21.64 -15.58 -35.46
C PHE A 281 21.26 -16.91 -34.81
N LEU A 282 20.05 -16.96 -34.27
CA LEU A 282 19.50 -18.10 -33.56
C LEU A 282 18.74 -18.99 -34.54
N THR A 283 19.05 -20.28 -34.52
CA THR A 283 18.49 -21.28 -35.43
C THR A 283 18.08 -22.55 -34.71
N CYS A 284 17.49 -23.49 -35.44
CA CYS A 284 17.23 -24.83 -34.92
C CYS A 284 18.46 -25.63 -34.49
N SER A 285 19.67 -25.19 -34.90
CA SER A 285 20.93 -25.82 -34.51
C SER A 285 21.61 -25.17 -33.31
N THR A 286 21.05 -24.06 -32.80
CA THR A 286 21.58 -23.32 -31.65
C THR A 286 21.71 -24.23 -30.44
N GLN A 287 22.76 -24.01 -29.63
CA GLN A 287 23.05 -24.76 -28.42
C GLN A 287 23.12 -23.81 -27.21
N PRO A 288 22.34 -24.06 -26.13
CA PRO A 288 21.22 -24.99 -26.07
C PRO A 288 20.14 -24.67 -27.12
N PRO A 289 19.34 -25.65 -27.56
CA PRO A 289 18.25 -25.38 -28.49
C PRO A 289 17.33 -24.25 -28.06
N ILE A 290 16.91 -23.41 -29.00
CA ILE A 290 16.05 -22.24 -28.76
C ILE A 290 14.70 -22.59 -28.12
N TRP A 291 14.25 -23.83 -28.24
CA TRP A 291 13.03 -24.34 -27.60
C TRP A 291 13.24 -24.78 -26.13
N TYR A 292 14.45 -24.66 -25.58
CA TYR A 292 14.67 -24.68 -24.12
C TYR A 292 14.70 -23.27 -23.53
N GLY A 293 14.67 -22.26 -24.41
CA GLY A 293 14.70 -20.85 -24.08
C GLY A 293 15.85 -20.12 -24.75
N VAL A 294 15.72 -18.78 -24.77
CA VAL A 294 16.75 -17.88 -25.30
C VAL A 294 17.43 -17.15 -24.16
N GLU A 295 18.76 -17.23 -24.15
CA GLU A 295 19.61 -16.61 -23.16
C GLU A 295 19.92 -15.16 -23.55
N VAL A 296 19.72 -14.24 -22.60
CA VAL A 296 20.08 -12.84 -22.70
C VAL A 296 21.01 -12.49 -21.55
N ALA A 297 22.29 -12.23 -21.86
CA ALA A 297 23.31 -11.92 -20.88
C ALA A 297 23.40 -10.41 -20.63
N ILE A 298 23.41 -10.04 -19.36
CA ILE A 298 23.68 -8.69 -18.86
C ILE A 298 25.12 -8.65 -18.36
N PRO A 299 26.03 -7.90 -19.02
CA PRO A 299 27.40 -7.76 -18.55
C PRO A 299 27.46 -7.12 -17.16
N ALA A 300 28.44 -7.54 -16.35
CA ALA A 300 28.73 -6.83 -15.10
C ALA A 300 29.17 -5.38 -15.40
N ASP A 301 28.64 -4.44 -14.62
CA ASP A 301 28.97 -3.03 -14.73
C ASP A 301 29.22 -2.47 -13.32
N PRO A 302 30.29 -1.71 -13.08
CA PRO A 302 30.63 -1.18 -11.76
C PRO A 302 29.57 -0.23 -11.18
N ASN A 303 28.65 0.28 -12.01
CA ASN A 303 27.56 1.13 -11.56
C ASN A 303 26.34 0.34 -11.06
N ILE A 304 26.27 -0.98 -11.31
CA ILE A 304 25.24 -1.87 -10.78
C ILE A 304 25.70 -2.38 -9.40
N GLN A 305 24.90 -2.10 -8.38
CA GLN A 305 25.22 -2.39 -6.98
C GLN A 305 24.34 -3.51 -6.45
N HIS A 306 24.77 -4.11 -5.33
CA HIS A 306 23.97 -5.10 -4.63
C HIS A 306 22.59 -4.54 -4.28
N GLY A 307 21.54 -5.27 -4.63
CA GLY A 307 20.15 -4.89 -4.38
C GLY A 307 19.52 -4.01 -5.47
N ASP A 308 20.26 -3.65 -6.53
CA ASP A 308 19.65 -3.01 -7.70
C ASP A 308 18.73 -4.00 -8.42
N LEU A 309 17.59 -3.52 -8.90
CA LEU A 309 16.66 -4.31 -9.70
C LEU A 309 16.92 -4.06 -11.19
N ILE A 310 17.25 -5.12 -11.91
CA ILE A 310 17.39 -5.14 -13.35
C ILE A 310 16.08 -5.63 -13.98
N THR A 311 15.51 -4.82 -14.85
CA THR A 311 14.31 -5.18 -15.63
C THR A 311 14.71 -5.31 -17.10
N LEU A 312 14.77 -6.55 -17.59
CA LEU A 312 14.98 -6.87 -18.99
C LEU A 312 13.64 -6.77 -19.73
N ARG A 313 13.64 -6.13 -20.90
CA ARG A 313 12.55 -6.18 -21.87
C ARG A 313 13.03 -6.85 -23.16
N PHE A 314 12.26 -7.81 -23.63
CA PHE A 314 12.40 -8.45 -24.93
C PHE A 314 11.20 -8.12 -25.83
N GLN A 315 11.45 -7.81 -27.10
CA GLN A 315 10.43 -7.53 -28.12
C GLN A 315 10.74 -8.33 -29.39
N GLY A 316 9.74 -9.04 -29.91
CA GLY A 316 9.81 -9.75 -31.18
C GLY A 316 9.31 -8.94 -32.37
N TYR A 317 9.86 -9.24 -33.53
CA TYR A 317 9.60 -8.57 -34.80
C TYR A 317 9.39 -9.61 -35.90
N GLY A 318 8.42 -9.36 -36.78
CA GLY A 318 8.16 -10.19 -37.95
C GLY A 318 9.33 -10.21 -38.92
N GLN A 319 10.12 -9.14 -38.98
CA GLN A 319 11.35 -9.06 -39.77
C GLN A 319 12.50 -8.38 -39.01
N TYR A 320 13.68 -8.99 -39.07
CA TYR A 320 14.90 -8.45 -38.46
C TYR A 320 15.36 -7.15 -39.15
N PRO A 321 15.91 -6.17 -38.41
CA PRO A 321 16.08 -6.17 -36.96
C PRO A 321 14.83 -5.74 -36.17
N ASP A 322 14.05 -4.81 -36.69
CA ASP A 322 13.03 -4.05 -35.96
C ASP A 322 11.76 -3.74 -36.78
N VAL A 323 11.45 -4.57 -37.78
CA VAL A 323 10.32 -4.38 -38.69
C VAL A 323 9.13 -5.27 -38.29
N ASP A 324 7.92 -4.71 -38.32
CA ASP A 324 6.67 -5.37 -37.92
C ASP A 324 6.71 -5.92 -36.48
N PRO A 325 6.80 -5.04 -35.46
CA PRO A 325 6.77 -5.47 -34.05
C PRO A 325 5.49 -6.23 -33.75
N ASP A 326 5.61 -7.42 -33.16
CA ASP A 326 4.46 -8.19 -32.72
C ASP A 326 4.14 -7.86 -31.25
N PRO A 327 2.98 -7.24 -30.96
CA PRO A 327 2.61 -6.87 -29.60
C PRO A 327 2.41 -8.07 -28.67
N ASN A 328 2.24 -9.28 -29.21
CA ASN A 328 2.10 -10.51 -28.41
C ASN A 328 3.46 -11.14 -28.05
N VAL A 329 4.52 -10.75 -28.76
CA VAL A 329 5.89 -11.24 -28.58
C VAL A 329 6.67 -10.23 -27.74
N VAL A 330 6.25 -10.05 -26.48
CA VAL A 330 6.92 -9.16 -25.53
C VAL A 330 7.13 -9.90 -24.22
N GLU A 331 8.32 -9.82 -23.64
CA GLU A 331 8.59 -10.41 -22.33
C GLU A 331 9.36 -9.44 -21.45
N THR A 332 8.99 -9.39 -20.18
CA THR A 332 9.69 -8.60 -19.17
C THR A 332 10.14 -9.55 -18.07
N LEU A 333 11.42 -9.52 -17.74
CA LEU A 333 12.02 -10.34 -16.70
C LEU A 333 12.75 -9.44 -15.70
N GLU A 334 12.75 -9.86 -14.44
CA GLU A 334 13.28 -9.08 -13.33
C GLU A 334 14.32 -9.87 -12.54
N HIS A 335 15.38 -9.20 -12.09
CA HIS A 335 16.42 -9.78 -11.25
C HIS A 335 17.00 -8.75 -10.28
N TYR A 336 17.14 -9.11 -9.01
CA TYR A 336 17.87 -8.30 -8.04
C TYR A 336 19.35 -8.66 -8.05
N TRP A 337 20.19 -7.68 -8.32
CA TRP A 337 21.63 -7.86 -8.46
C TRP A 337 22.29 -8.29 -7.14
N ASP A 338 22.98 -9.42 -7.17
CA ASP A 338 23.82 -9.90 -6.10
C ASP A 338 25.29 -9.61 -6.45
N ALA A 339 25.97 -8.74 -5.68
CA ALA A 339 27.32 -8.32 -6.01
C ALA A 339 28.36 -9.46 -5.96
N VAL A 340 28.05 -10.58 -5.30
CA VAL A 340 28.92 -11.76 -5.25
C VAL A 340 28.55 -12.75 -6.34
N ALA A 341 27.27 -13.10 -6.47
CA ALA A 341 26.82 -14.10 -7.45
C ALA A 341 26.88 -13.59 -8.89
N ASP A 342 26.59 -12.30 -9.10
CA ASP A 342 26.52 -11.67 -10.42
C ASP A 342 27.79 -10.89 -10.78
N ALA A 343 28.89 -11.12 -10.06
CA ALA A 343 30.16 -10.41 -10.29
C ALA A 343 30.69 -10.54 -11.72
N SER A 344 30.29 -11.59 -12.44
CA SER A 344 30.62 -11.82 -13.86
C SER A 344 29.53 -11.43 -14.85
N GLY A 345 28.38 -10.92 -14.39
CA GLY A 345 27.17 -10.72 -15.17
C GLY A 345 26.05 -11.67 -14.77
N TYR A 346 24.85 -11.41 -15.28
CA TYR A 346 23.66 -12.22 -15.03
C TYR A 346 22.98 -12.61 -16.34
N ASN A 347 22.46 -13.84 -16.42
CA ASN A 347 21.85 -14.38 -17.62
C ASN A 347 20.35 -14.60 -17.40
N PHE A 348 19.53 -13.82 -18.11
CA PHE A 348 18.11 -14.07 -18.23
C PHE A 348 17.82 -15.19 -19.22
N TRP A 349 16.75 -15.94 -18.95
CA TRP A 349 16.24 -16.97 -19.85
C TRP A 349 14.80 -16.68 -20.22
N ILE A 350 14.58 -16.37 -21.50
CA ILE A 350 13.25 -16.26 -22.11
C ILE A 350 12.73 -17.68 -22.30
N ARG A 351 11.84 -18.11 -21.40
CA ARG A 351 11.37 -19.51 -21.33
C ARG A 351 9.98 -19.72 -21.90
N ASP A 352 9.22 -18.66 -22.15
CA ASP A 352 7.91 -18.75 -22.78
C ASP A 352 8.05 -18.97 -24.29
N VAL A 353 8.46 -20.18 -24.65
CA VAL A 353 8.78 -20.54 -26.04
C VAL A 353 7.54 -20.44 -26.92
N GLU A 354 6.38 -20.85 -26.42
CA GLU A 354 5.10 -20.84 -27.16
C GLU A 354 4.70 -19.43 -27.57
N ARG A 355 4.75 -18.48 -26.63
CA ARG A 355 4.31 -17.12 -26.93
C ARG A 355 5.41 -16.27 -27.56
N VAL A 356 6.67 -16.46 -27.16
CA VAL A 356 7.74 -15.50 -27.46
C VAL A 356 8.67 -15.99 -28.57
N ILE A 357 8.99 -17.28 -28.61
CA ILE A 357 9.95 -17.83 -29.59
C ILE A 357 9.23 -18.44 -30.80
N ARG A 358 8.07 -19.08 -30.61
CA ARG A 358 7.28 -19.72 -31.67
C ARG A 358 6.86 -18.74 -32.78
N PRO A 359 6.49 -17.48 -32.50
CA PRO A 359 6.11 -16.57 -33.59
C PRO A 359 7.29 -16.13 -34.46
N LEU A 360 8.53 -16.24 -33.96
CA LEU A 360 9.75 -15.76 -34.63
C LEU A 360 10.29 -16.78 -35.64
N LYS A 361 9.61 -16.91 -36.79
CA LYS A 361 9.79 -18.03 -37.73
C LYS A 361 10.94 -17.87 -38.73
N ILE A 362 10.85 -16.91 -39.64
CA ILE A 362 11.78 -16.74 -40.77
C ILE A 362 12.28 -15.31 -40.80
N ASN A 363 13.59 -15.12 -40.75
CA ASN A 363 14.21 -13.80 -40.74
C ASN A 363 13.56 -12.85 -39.70
N ALA A 364 13.09 -13.41 -38.59
CA ALA A 364 12.41 -12.66 -37.55
C ALA A 364 13.44 -11.96 -36.65
N GLY A 365 13.04 -10.87 -35.99
CA GLY A 365 13.91 -10.12 -35.09
C GLY A 365 13.53 -10.33 -33.62
N GLY A 366 14.54 -10.29 -32.75
CA GLY A 366 14.36 -10.13 -31.31
C GLY A 366 15.23 -8.99 -30.81
N GLU A 367 14.63 -8.05 -30.10
CA GLU A 367 15.31 -6.93 -29.43
C GLU A 367 15.34 -7.18 -27.92
N ALA A 368 16.50 -7.01 -27.29
CA ALA A 368 16.66 -6.98 -25.85
C ALA A 368 17.24 -5.65 -25.40
N SER A 369 16.67 -5.07 -24.33
CA SER A 369 17.22 -3.92 -23.61
C SER A 369 16.87 -4.05 -22.13
N TYR A 370 17.62 -3.39 -21.25
CA TYR A 370 17.34 -3.44 -19.83
C TYR A 370 17.41 -2.07 -19.15
N LEU A 371 16.69 -1.96 -18.05
CA LEU A 371 16.71 -0.84 -17.11
C LEU A 371 17.35 -1.32 -15.82
N VAL A 372 18.10 -0.44 -15.16
CA VAL A 372 18.59 -0.68 -13.80
C VAL A 372 17.92 0.31 -12.89
N SER A 373 17.35 -0.19 -11.80
CA SER A 373 16.74 0.63 -10.77
C SER A 373 17.36 0.37 -9.39
N ARG A 374 17.49 1.43 -8.60
CA ARG A 374 18.02 1.40 -7.23
C ARG A 374 16.97 1.96 -6.30
N ALA A 375 16.55 1.16 -5.31
CA ALA A 375 15.50 1.56 -4.36
C ALA A 375 14.20 2.06 -5.03
N GLY A 376 13.83 1.49 -6.19
CA GLY A 376 12.63 1.86 -6.94
C GLY A 376 12.81 2.98 -7.97
N THR A 377 14.00 3.58 -8.07
CA THR A 377 14.36 4.63 -9.04
C THR A 377 15.16 4.08 -10.21
N ILE A 378 14.78 4.39 -11.45
CA ILE A 378 15.62 4.07 -12.62
C ILE A 378 16.88 4.93 -12.61
N ILE A 379 18.05 4.31 -12.56
CA ILE A 379 19.36 5.00 -12.57
C ILE A 379 20.00 5.05 -13.95
N GLY A 380 19.51 4.23 -14.88
CA GLY A 380 20.01 4.18 -16.24
C GLY A 380 19.38 3.08 -17.08
N ARG A 381 19.78 3.06 -18.35
CA ARG A 381 19.28 2.11 -19.35
C ARG A 381 20.39 1.62 -20.26
N SER A 382 20.24 0.41 -20.77
CA SER A 382 21.10 -0.09 -21.83
C SER A 382 20.67 0.43 -23.20
N ALA A 383 21.59 0.42 -24.15
CA ALA A 383 21.20 0.41 -25.56
C ALA A 383 20.58 -0.94 -25.93
N SER A 384 19.77 -0.96 -26.99
CA SER A 384 19.17 -2.19 -27.50
C SER A 384 20.17 -3.11 -28.20
N ARG A 385 19.94 -4.41 -28.09
CA ARG A 385 20.62 -5.46 -28.86
C ARG A 385 19.60 -6.22 -29.68
N PHE A 386 19.88 -6.41 -30.96
CA PHE A 386 19.07 -7.22 -31.85
C PHE A 386 19.72 -8.57 -32.12
N VAL A 387 18.90 -9.60 -32.29
CA VAL A 387 19.29 -10.92 -32.77
C VAL A 387 18.27 -11.40 -33.81
N GLN A 388 18.76 -12.07 -34.85
CA GLN A 388 17.90 -12.67 -35.86
C GLN A 388 17.51 -14.08 -35.44
N PHE A 389 16.27 -14.46 -35.74
CA PHE A 389 15.73 -15.80 -35.59
C PHE A 389 15.42 -16.42 -36.95
N ASP A 390 15.87 -17.65 -37.14
CA ASP A 390 15.50 -18.50 -38.28
C ASP A 390 15.22 -19.93 -37.80
N ARG A 391 13.94 -20.22 -37.62
CA ARG A 391 13.44 -21.51 -37.13
C ARG A 391 13.22 -22.51 -38.26
N VAL A 392 13.58 -22.20 -39.52
CA VAL A 392 13.41 -23.15 -40.62
C VAL A 392 14.44 -24.26 -40.48
N VAL A 393 13.96 -25.50 -40.51
CA VAL A 393 14.85 -26.67 -40.51
C VAL A 393 15.56 -26.75 -41.86
N PRO A 394 16.90 -26.94 -41.92
CA PRO A 394 17.63 -26.94 -43.20
C PRO A 394 17.11 -27.93 -44.25
N THR A 395 16.50 -29.04 -43.83
CA THR A 395 15.89 -30.06 -44.72
C THR A 395 14.40 -29.83 -44.97
N SER A 396 13.88 -28.66 -44.63
CA SER A 396 12.47 -28.31 -44.80
C SER A 396 12.05 -28.31 -46.27
N PRO A 397 10.85 -28.81 -46.62
CA PRO A 397 10.28 -28.60 -47.94
C PRO A 397 10.03 -27.10 -48.19
N PRO A 398 9.95 -26.67 -49.47
CA PRO A 398 9.63 -25.30 -49.82
C PRO A 398 8.19 -24.93 -49.41
N PRO A 399 7.85 -23.63 -49.36
CA PRO A 399 6.48 -23.17 -49.13
C PRO A 399 5.46 -23.91 -50.00
N PRO A 400 4.25 -24.20 -49.50
CA PRO A 400 3.60 -23.57 -48.34
C PRO A 400 3.81 -24.25 -46.98
N ASN A 401 4.53 -25.38 -46.91
CA ASN A 401 4.57 -26.22 -45.70
C ASN A 401 5.97 -26.36 -45.08
N PRO A 402 6.68 -25.26 -44.75
CA PRO A 402 7.99 -25.37 -44.12
C PRO A 402 7.90 -26.02 -42.74
N VAL A 403 8.92 -26.79 -42.39
CA VAL A 403 9.11 -27.43 -41.09
C VAL A 403 9.92 -26.50 -40.21
N TYR A 404 9.42 -26.26 -39.00
CA TYR A 404 10.11 -25.46 -37.99
C TYR A 404 10.53 -26.33 -36.81
N CYS A 405 11.58 -25.91 -36.10
CA CYS A 405 11.95 -26.56 -34.84
C CYS A 405 11.08 -26.08 -33.66
N TRP A 406 10.67 -27.02 -32.82
CA TRP A 406 9.78 -26.80 -31.67
C TRP A 406 10.19 -27.67 -30.46
N GLU A 407 9.54 -27.51 -29.31
CA GLU A 407 9.77 -28.27 -28.06
C GLU A 407 9.71 -29.80 -28.23
N GLY A 408 9.00 -30.28 -29.26
CA GLY A 408 8.92 -31.71 -29.64
C GLY A 408 9.93 -32.18 -30.69
N GLY A 409 10.84 -31.30 -31.15
CA GLY A 409 11.79 -31.55 -32.23
C GLY A 409 11.41 -30.87 -33.56
N ASN A 410 12.01 -31.36 -34.66
CA ASN A 410 11.74 -30.86 -36.01
C ASN A 410 10.46 -31.50 -36.56
N GLY A 411 9.40 -30.73 -36.75
CA GLY A 411 8.11 -31.23 -37.25
C GLY A 411 7.22 -30.13 -37.84
N PRO A 412 6.10 -30.48 -38.49
CA PRO A 412 5.08 -29.48 -38.81
C PRO A 412 4.59 -28.85 -37.50
N GLU A 413 4.51 -27.52 -37.47
CA GLU A 413 3.94 -26.83 -36.31
C GLU A 413 2.45 -27.20 -36.18
N PRO A 414 1.95 -27.46 -34.96
CA PRO A 414 0.56 -27.83 -34.72
C PRO A 414 -0.43 -26.70 -35.00
#